data_AF-A0A397W3A7-F1
#
_entry.id   AF-A0A397W3A7-F1
#
_cell.length_a   1.000
_cell.length_b   1.000
_cell.length_c   1.000
_cell.angle_alpha   90.00
_cell.angle_beta   90.00
_cell.angle_gamma   90.00
#
_symmetry.space_group_name_H-M   'P 1'
#
loop_
_entity.id
_entity.type
_entity.pdbx_description
1 polymer ?
#
loop_
_entity_poly.entity_id
_entity_poly.type
_entity_poly.pdbx_seq_one_letter_code
_entity_poly.pdbx_strand_id
1 'polypeptide(L)'
;MMLMITAMFFTYSRIIKYAAETGFMPRRISSWFTSYRIRSDTLCNQLSAQFIYCSILSFIFLIKNKYNISDFCSTTSQYSAMIYHGISALCLYKLKRRLNIMGPEIFSISIYMIIIYLTIIFFIIIASFVPPGDSDFDYIIPYCISWSATILGLIIWYIRKDFFFFPNGKCSVRI
;
A
#
# COMPACT_ATOMS: atom_id res chain seq x y z
N MET A 1 -7.62 21.61 7.91
CA MET A 1 -7.10 20.89 6.72
C MET A 1 -5.59 20.69 6.76
N MET A 2 -4.76 21.73 6.97
CA MET A 2 -3.29 21.61 7.04
C MET A 2 -2.78 20.58 8.08
N LEU A 3 -3.37 20.52 9.27
CA LEU A 3 -2.98 19.55 10.30
C LEU A 3 -3.16 18.08 9.88
N MET A 4 -4.21 17.77 9.11
CA MET A 4 -4.46 16.41 8.61
C MET A 4 -3.43 16.01 7.56
N ILE A 5 -3.08 16.94 6.67
CA ILE A 5 -2.07 16.74 5.64
C ILE A 5 -0.70 16.47 6.29
N THR A 6 -0.30 17.28 7.27
CA THR A 6 0.95 17.09 8.01
C THR A 6 0.99 15.75 8.75
N ALA A 7 -0.11 15.34 9.39
CA ALA A 7 -0.19 14.05 10.07
C ALA A 7 -0.02 12.86 9.11
N MET A 8 -0.54 12.97 7.88
CA MET A 8 -0.36 11.95 6.84
C MET A 8 1.11 11.80 6.45
N PHE A 9 1.84 12.91 6.24
CA PHE A 9 3.28 12.87 5.92
C PHE A 9 4.10 12.12 6.98
N PHE A 10 3.86 12.40 8.26
CA PHE A 10 4.55 11.69 9.34
C PHE A 10 4.16 10.21 9.43
N THR A 11 2.88 9.90 9.20
CA THR A 11 2.39 8.51 9.24
C THR A 11 3.03 7.67 8.13
N TYR A 12 3.04 8.16 6.88
CA TYR A 12 3.67 7.45 5.77
C TYR A 12 5.18 7.32 5.93
N SER A 13 5.85 8.33 6.49
CA SER A 13 7.27 8.25 6.81
C SER A 13 7.58 7.12 7.80
N ARG A 14 6.73 6.93 8.82
CA ARG A 14 6.84 5.80 9.77
C ARG A 14 6.59 4.45 9.10
N ILE A 15 5.63 4.38 8.18
CA ILE A 15 5.37 3.16 7.39
C ILE A 15 6.59 2.77 6.55
N ILE A 16 7.22 3.73 5.87
CA ILE A 16 8.44 3.50 5.08
C ILE A 16 9.57 2.97 5.96
N LYS A 17 9.77 3.58 7.13
CA LYS A 17 10.76 3.11 8.11
C LYS A 17 10.46 1.68 8.57
N TYR A 18 9.23 1.40 8.98
CA TYR A 18 8.83 0.07 9.41
C TYR A 18 9.06 -0.98 8.32
N ALA A 19 8.72 -0.66 7.07
CA ALA A 19 8.97 -1.54 5.93
C ALA A 19 10.47 -1.79 5.67
N ALA A 20 11.32 -0.79 5.93
CA ALA A 20 12.77 -0.94 5.82
C ALA A 20 13.36 -1.82 6.94
N GLU A 21 12.88 -1.67 8.18
CA GLU A 21 13.36 -2.41 9.36
C GLU A 21 12.91 -3.88 9.37
N THR A 22 11.67 -4.15 8.94
CA THR A 22 11.11 -5.51 8.84
C THR A 22 11.53 -6.25 7.56
N GLY A 23 12.41 -5.63 6.77
CA GLY A 23 12.98 -6.21 5.56
C GLY A 23 12.01 -6.30 4.39
N PHE A 24 10.84 -5.65 4.42
CA PHE A 24 9.93 -5.59 3.26
C PHE A 24 10.56 -4.93 2.02
N MET A 25 11.60 -4.13 2.21
CA MET A 25 12.38 -3.52 1.14
C MET A 25 13.69 -4.28 0.85
N PRO A 26 14.20 -4.25 -0.39
CA PRO A 26 15.53 -4.77 -0.71
C PRO A 26 16.62 -4.12 0.17
N ARG A 27 17.59 -4.91 0.64
CA ARG A 27 18.59 -4.49 1.64
C ARG A 27 19.40 -3.24 1.24
N ARG A 28 19.68 -3.08 -0.06
CA ARG A 28 20.37 -1.89 -0.60
C ARG A 28 19.57 -0.62 -0.33
N ILE A 29 18.27 -0.67 -0.61
CA ILE A 29 17.33 0.45 -0.40
C ILE A 29 17.02 0.63 1.09
N SER A 30 16.83 -0.46 1.83
CA SER A 30 16.48 -0.38 3.25
C SER A 30 17.55 0.33 4.07
N SER A 31 18.83 0.12 3.77
CA SER A 31 19.95 0.78 4.46
C SER A 31 19.87 2.31 4.43
N TRP A 32 19.32 2.87 3.35
CA TRP A 32 19.13 4.30 3.20
C TRP A 32 18.00 4.84 4.07
N PHE A 33 16.97 4.01 4.29
CA PHE A 33 15.81 4.34 5.14
C PHE A 33 15.99 3.95 6.61
N THR A 34 16.98 3.14 6.98
CA THR A 34 17.28 2.82 8.38
C THR A 34 18.37 3.70 8.98
N SER A 35 19.06 4.52 8.16
CA SER A 35 20.10 5.43 8.64
C SER A 35 19.50 6.51 9.55
N TYR A 36 19.78 6.43 10.85
CA TYR A 36 19.36 7.42 11.84
C TYR A 36 20.38 8.56 11.89
N ARG A 37 19.93 9.82 11.80
CA ARG A 37 20.77 10.94 12.24
C ARG A 37 20.71 10.99 13.76
N ILE A 38 21.82 10.64 14.40
CA ILE A 38 22.02 10.53 15.87
C ILE A 38 21.50 11.76 16.66
N ARG A 39 21.32 12.91 16.00
CA ARG A 39 20.96 14.18 16.64
C ARG A 39 19.50 14.63 16.43
N SER A 40 18.71 13.91 15.62
CA SER A 40 17.33 14.31 15.30
C SER A 40 16.44 13.09 15.10
N ASP A 41 15.37 12.96 15.89
CA ASP A 41 14.32 11.93 15.73
C ASP A 41 13.47 12.09 14.45
N THR A 42 13.88 12.98 13.56
CA THR A 42 13.19 13.27 12.31
C THR A 42 13.55 12.27 11.23
N LEU A 43 12.51 11.68 10.63
CA LEU A 43 12.56 10.74 9.51
C LEU A 43 12.91 11.44 8.18
N CYS A 44 14.05 12.13 8.13
CA CYS A 44 14.42 13.00 7.01
C CYS A 44 14.50 12.26 5.67
N ASN A 45 15.10 11.06 5.63
CA ASN A 45 15.27 10.31 4.38
C ASN A 45 13.94 9.79 3.82
N GLN A 46 13.02 9.40 4.72
CA GLN A 46 11.68 8.95 4.36
C GLN A 46 10.83 10.13 3.88
N LEU A 47 10.89 11.26 4.58
CA LEU A 47 10.23 12.50 4.18
C LEU A 47 10.74 13.01 2.84
N SER A 48 12.05 12.98 2.60
CA SER A 48 12.62 13.38 1.30
C SER A 48 12.20 12.45 0.17
N ALA A 49 12.13 11.14 0.42
CA ALA A 49 11.65 10.20 -0.60
C ALA A 49 10.16 10.43 -0.93
N GLN A 50 9.33 10.70 0.08
CA GLN A 50 7.92 11.04 -0.12
C GLN A 50 7.77 12.37 -0.87
N PHE A 51 8.57 13.38 -0.54
CA PHE A 51 8.58 14.65 -1.27
C PHE A 51 8.96 14.46 -2.74
N ILE A 52 10.06 13.75 -3.02
CA ILE A 52 10.52 13.46 -4.38
C ILE A 52 9.44 12.70 -5.16
N TYR A 53 8.82 11.68 -4.56
CA TYR A 53 7.74 10.94 -5.18
C TYR A 53 6.56 11.86 -5.55
N CYS A 54 6.10 12.69 -4.61
CA CYS A 54 5.03 13.64 -4.87
C CYS A 54 5.41 14.66 -5.94
N SER A 55 6.64 15.20 -5.94
CA SER A 55 7.12 16.16 -6.93
C SER A 55 7.17 15.56 -8.34
N ILE A 56 7.68 14.33 -8.50
CA ILE A 56 7.70 13.62 -9.79
C ILE A 56 6.27 13.42 -10.28
N LEU A 57 5.38 12.96 -9.40
CA LEU A 57 3.99 12.72 -9.74
C LEU A 57 3.29 14.01 -10.19
N SER A 58 3.45 15.10 -9.43
CA SER A 58 2.92 16.41 -9.77
C SER A 58 3.47 16.92 -11.10
N PHE A 59 4.76 16.73 -11.39
CA PHE A 59 5.37 17.14 -12.64
C PHE A 59 4.81 16.37 -13.85
N ILE A 60 4.66 15.05 -13.73
CA ILE A 60 4.06 14.21 -14.78
C ILE A 60 2.62 14.68 -15.08
N PHE A 61 1.83 14.98 -14.06
CA PHE A 61 0.46 15.46 -14.24
C PHE A 61 0.38 16.89 -14.78
N LEU A 62 1.32 17.76 -14.42
CA LEU A 62 1.36 19.14 -14.92
C LEU A 62 1.63 19.20 -16.42
N ILE A 63 2.49 18.30 -16.94
CA ILE A 63 2.72 18.15 -18.39
C ILE A 63 1.45 17.67 -19.10
N LYS A 64 0.70 16.77 -18.46
CA LYS A 64 -0.52 16.20 -19.01
C LYS A 64 -1.72 17.09 -18.64
N ASN A 65 -1.74 18.30 -19.20
CA ASN A 65 -2.64 19.44 -18.93
C ASN A 65 -4.16 19.18 -19.17
N LYS A 66 -4.57 17.91 -19.34
CA LYS A 66 -5.93 17.45 -19.63
C LYS A 66 -6.73 17.07 -18.38
N TYR A 67 -6.08 16.83 -17.23
CA TYR A 67 -6.74 16.32 -16.02
C TYR A 67 -6.71 17.31 -14.86
N ASN A 68 -7.84 17.42 -14.15
CA ASN A 68 -7.87 18.01 -12.82
C ASN A 68 -7.03 17.13 -11.88
N ILE A 69 -5.83 17.59 -11.53
CA ILE A 69 -4.84 16.82 -10.74
C ILE A 69 -5.45 16.33 -9.43
N SER A 70 -6.25 17.18 -8.77
CA SER A 70 -6.93 16.85 -7.52
C SER A 70 -7.90 15.68 -7.68
N ASP A 71 -8.76 15.72 -8.69
CA ASP A 71 -9.76 14.68 -8.93
C ASP A 71 -9.09 13.37 -9.34
N PHE A 72 -8.06 13.46 -10.20
CA PHE A 72 -7.27 12.29 -10.60
C PHE A 72 -6.60 11.61 -9.40
N CYS A 73 -5.91 12.37 -8.56
CA CYS A 73 -5.25 11.84 -7.37
C CYS A 73 -6.26 11.29 -6.35
N SER A 74 -7.39 11.96 -6.16
CA SER A 74 -8.48 11.49 -5.30
C SER A 74 -9.00 10.13 -5.77
N THR A 75 -9.41 10.01 -7.04
CA THR A 75 -9.93 8.77 -7.60
C THR A 75 -8.91 7.62 -7.57
N THR A 76 -7.66 7.90 -7.97
CA THR A 76 -6.57 6.90 -7.95
C THR A 76 -6.28 6.41 -6.53
N SER A 77 -6.20 7.33 -5.57
CA SER A 77 -5.89 6.99 -4.17
C SER A 77 -7.03 6.23 -3.49
N GLN A 78 -8.28 6.62 -3.74
CA GLN A 78 -9.46 5.92 -3.22
C GLN A 78 -9.53 4.48 -3.77
N TYR A 79 -9.34 4.30 -5.07
CA TYR A 79 -9.37 2.97 -5.67
C TYR A 79 -8.23 2.09 -5.15
N SER A 80 -7.01 2.62 -5.08
CA SER A 80 -5.87 1.92 -4.48
C SER A 80 -6.15 1.53 -3.02
N ALA A 81 -6.73 2.43 -2.23
CA ALA A 81 -7.10 2.15 -0.84
C ALA A 81 -8.12 1.00 -0.76
N MET A 82 -9.12 0.96 -1.64
CA MET A 82 -10.11 -0.12 -1.68
C MET A 82 -9.46 -1.48 -1.98
N ILE A 83 -8.49 -1.54 -2.91
CA ILE A 83 -7.71 -2.75 -3.17
C ILE A 83 -6.98 -3.20 -1.88
N TYR A 84 -6.29 -2.28 -1.20
CA TYR A 84 -5.58 -2.60 0.04
C TYR A 84 -6.51 -3.07 1.16
N HIS A 85 -7.67 -2.44 1.30
CA HIS A 85 -8.70 -2.87 2.25
C HIS A 85 -9.22 -4.27 1.92
N GLY A 86 -9.41 -4.60 0.63
CA GLY A 86 -9.81 -5.93 0.19
C GLY A 86 -8.77 -6.99 0.54
N ILE A 87 -7.50 -6.72 0.25
CA ILE A 87 -6.38 -7.61 0.59
C ILE A 87 -6.27 -7.79 2.12
N SER A 88 -6.41 -6.72 2.89
CA SER A 88 -6.39 -6.76 4.35
C SER A 88 -7.55 -7.60 4.91
N ALA A 89 -8.76 -7.45 4.39
CA ALA A 89 -9.92 -8.24 4.80
C ALA A 89 -9.77 -9.73 4.43
N LEU A 90 -9.20 -10.05 3.26
CA LEU A 90 -8.84 -11.42 2.89
C LEU A 90 -7.79 -12.01 3.84
N CYS A 91 -6.80 -11.21 4.24
CA CYS A 91 -5.79 -11.63 5.21
C CYS A 91 -6.44 -11.93 6.57
N LEU A 92 -7.32 -11.04 7.05
CA LEU A 92 -8.06 -11.23 8.30
C LEU A 92 -8.96 -12.47 8.25
N TYR A 93 -9.65 -12.72 7.12
CA TYR A 93 -10.43 -13.93 6.91
C TYR A 93 -9.57 -15.20 7.03
N LYS A 94 -8.41 -15.23 6.35
CA LYS A 94 -7.46 -16.36 6.42
C LYS A 94 -6.91 -16.55 7.82
N LEU A 95 -6.54 -15.46 8.50
CA LEU A 95 -6.01 -15.48 9.86
C LEU A 95 -7.06 -16.02 10.83
N LYS A 96 -8.30 -15.51 10.76
CA LYS A 96 -9.40 -15.97 11.62
C LYS A 96 -9.72 -17.44 11.40
N ARG A 97 -9.75 -17.90 10.14
CA ARG A 97 -9.96 -19.32 9.81
C ARG A 97 -8.87 -20.22 10.41
N ARG A 98 -7.61 -19.77 10.43
CA ARG A 98 -6.49 -20.50 11.05
C ARG A 98 -6.57 -20.49 12.58
N LEU A 99 -6.89 -19.34 13.19
CA LEU A 99 -6.96 -19.19 14.64
C LEU A 99 -8.13 -19.96 15.25
N ASN A 100 -9.26 -20.08 14.54
CA ASN A 100 -10.41 -20.88 15.00
C ASN A 100 -10.05 -22.37 15.18
N ILE A 101 -9.00 -22.85 14.51
CA ILE A 101 -8.48 -24.22 14.65
C ILE A 101 -7.59 -24.35 15.90
N MET A 102 -6.96 -23.26 16.35
CA MET A 102 -5.98 -23.27 17.44
C MET A 102 -6.58 -22.97 18.82
N GLY A 103 -7.87 -22.63 18.91
CA GLY A 103 -8.59 -22.52 20.18
C GLY A 103 -8.65 -21.16 20.90
N PRO A 104 -8.03 -20.04 20.46
CA PRO A 104 -8.25 -18.76 21.14
C PRO A 104 -9.24 -17.85 20.36
N GLU A 105 -10.30 -17.40 21.03
CA GLU A 105 -11.19 -16.33 20.55
C GLU A 105 -10.54 -14.93 20.66
N ILE A 106 -9.40 -14.73 20.00
CA ILE A 106 -8.69 -13.43 20.01
C ILE A 106 -9.51 -12.35 19.28
N PHE A 107 -10.37 -12.75 18.35
CA PHE A 107 -11.16 -11.85 17.51
C PHE A 107 -12.67 -12.09 17.66
N SER A 108 -13.34 -11.16 18.34
CA SER A 108 -14.81 -11.15 18.51
C SER A 108 -15.58 -10.87 17.21
N ILE A 109 -14.94 -10.32 16.18
CA ILE A 109 -15.60 -9.94 14.91
C ILE A 109 -16.08 -11.18 14.15
N SER A 110 -17.39 -11.34 13.93
CA SER A 110 -17.97 -12.47 13.19
C SER A 110 -17.40 -12.65 11.77
N ILE A 111 -17.27 -13.91 11.31
CA ILE A 111 -16.79 -14.23 9.95
C ILE A 111 -17.73 -13.62 8.88
N TYR A 112 -19.04 -13.60 9.16
CA TYR A 112 -20.04 -13.05 8.23
C TYR A 112 -19.82 -11.56 7.95
N MET A 113 -19.38 -10.78 8.96
CA MET A 113 -19.05 -9.35 8.77
C MET A 113 -17.89 -9.18 7.79
N ILE A 114 -16.87 -10.04 7.87
CA ILE A 114 -15.73 -10.02 6.95
C ILE A 114 -16.18 -10.37 5.52
N ILE A 115 -17.06 -11.37 5.37
CA ILE A 115 -17.60 -11.76 4.06
C ILE A 115 -18.44 -10.63 3.45
N ILE A 116 -19.35 -10.02 4.21
CA ILE A 116 -20.16 -8.88 3.74
C ILE A 116 -19.25 -7.73 3.29
N TYR A 117 -18.22 -7.41 4.08
CA TYR A 117 -17.27 -6.36 3.74
C TYR A 117 -16.51 -6.65 2.43
N LEU A 118 -16.05 -7.89 2.24
CA LEU A 118 -15.40 -8.32 0.98
C LEU A 118 -16.34 -8.23 -0.22
N THR A 119 -17.60 -8.62 -0.05
CA THR A 119 -18.62 -8.52 -1.09
C THR A 119 -18.86 -7.06 -1.49
N ILE A 120 -18.92 -6.13 -0.53
CA ILE A 120 -19.04 -4.68 -0.81
C ILE A 120 -17.83 -4.19 -1.60
N ILE A 121 -16.61 -4.51 -1.18
CA ILE A 121 -15.40 -4.11 -1.90
C ILE A 121 -15.40 -4.67 -3.33
N PHE A 122 -15.81 -5.92 -3.51
CA PHE A 122 -15.93 -6.55 -4.82
C PHE A 122 -16.90 -5.78 -5.73
N PHE A 123 -18.08 -5.40 -5.22
CA PHE A 123 -19.02 -4.59 -5.97
C PHE A 123 -18.47 -3.21 -6.33
N ILE A 124 -17.73 -2.55 -5.44
CA ILE A 124 -17.13 -1.24 -5.74
C ILE A 124 -16.06 -1.36 -6.83
N ILE A 125 -15.22 -2.40 -6.77
CA ILE A 125 -14.21 -2.66 -7.79
C ILE A 125 -14.87 -2.89 -9.15
N ILE A 126 -15.94 -3.69 -9.21
CA ILE A 126 -16.69 -3.93 -10.46
C ILE A 126 -17.35 -2.65 -10.96
N ALA A 127 -18.01 -1.90 -10.09
CA ALA A 127 -18.68 -0.65 -10.44
C ALA A 127 -17.69 0.36 -11.04
N SER A 128 -16.42 0.33 -10.61
CA SER A 128 -15.36 1.18 -11.15
C SER A 128 -15.02 0.91 -12.63
N PHE A 129 -15.39 -0.25 -13.17
CA PHE A 129 -15.20 -0.57 -14.60
C PHE A 129 -16.37 -0.12 -15.48
N VAL A 130 -17.50 0.27 -14.89
CA VAL A 130 -18.67 0.74 -15.64
C VAL A 130 -18.44 2.21 -16.02
N PRO A 131 -18.40 2.55 -17.32
CA PRO A 131 -18.18 3.92 -17.75
C PRO A 131 -19.33 4.81 -17.28
N PRO A 132 -19.06 6.02 -16.75
CA PRO A 132 -20.09 7.06 -16.73
C PRO A 132 -20.44 7.39 -18.19
N GLY A 133 -21.73 7.51 -18.53
CA GLY A 133 -22.22 7.59 -19.92
C GLY A 133 -21.47 8.60 -20.81
N ASP A 134 -21.36 8.27 -22.11
CA ASP A 134 -20.67 9.02 -23.19
C ASP A 134 -19.23 9.50 -22.89
N SER A 135 -18.53 8.89 -21.92
CA SER A 135 -17.16 9.27 -21.58
C SER A 135 -16.11 8.50 -22.39
N ASP A 136 -15.06 9.23 -22.78
CA ASP A 136 -13.81 8.70 -23.36
C ASP A 136 -13.12 7.74 -22.38
N PHE A 137 -12.30 6.81 -22.88
CA PHE A 137 -11.59 5.78 -22.08
C PHE A 137 -10.60 6.36 -21.05
N ASP A 138 -10.45 7.68 -20.99
CA ASP A 138 -9.66 8.42 -20.02
C ASP A 138 -10.01 8.07 -18.56
N TYR A 139 -11.26 7.66 -18.27
CA TYR A 139 -11.68 7.25 -16.91
C TYR A 139 -10.97 5.98 -16.43
N ILE A 140 -10.40 5.17 -17.33
CA ILE A 140 -9.72 3.91 -17.00
C ILE A 140 -8.29 4.14 -16.45
N ILE A 141 -7.68 5.28 -16.80
CA ILE A 141 -6.28 5.58 -16.50
C ILE A 141 -5.95 5.49 -14.98
N PRO A 142 -6.73 6.07 -14.06
CA PRO A 142 -6.53 5.91 -12.61
C PRO A 142 -6.46 4.45 -12.15
N TYR A 143 -7.32 3.60 -12.72
CA TYR A 143 -7.40 2.18 -12.36
C TYR A 143 -6.19 1.42 -12.89
N CYS A 144 -5.76 1.69 -14.13
CA CYS A 144 -4.54 1.11 -14.70
C CYS A 144 -3.31 1.46 -13.85
N ILE A 145 -3.15 2.72 -13.44
CA ILE A 145 -2.02 3.13 -12.57
C ILE A 145 -2.06 2.39 -11.24
N SER A 146 -3.24 2.26 -10.62
CA SER A 146 -3.41 1.56 -9.34
C SER A 146 -3.04 0.08 -9.44
N TRP A 147 -3.45 -0.59 -10.53
CA TRP A 147 -3.07 -1.98 -10.80
C TRP A 147 -1.57 -2.12 -11.11
N SER A 148 -1.00 -1.22 -11.93
CA SER A 148 0.44 -1.21 -12.20
C SER A 148 1.26 -1.04 -10.91
N ALA A 149 0.86 -0.16 -10.00
CA ALA A 149 1.52 0.03 -8.71
C ALA A 149 1.41 -1.23 -7.83
N THR A 150 0.25 -1.89 -7.82
CA THR A 150 0.03 -3.14 -7.09
C THR A 150 0.91 -4.27 -7.62
N ILE A 151 0.96 -4.44 -8.94
CA ILE A 151 1.80 -5.44 -9.63
C ILE A 151 3.27 -5.15 -9.37
N LEU A 152 3.70 -3.89 -9.46
CA LEU A 152 5.09 -3.50 -9.16
C LEU A 152 5.46 -3.85 -7.71
N GLY A 153 4.55 -3.60 -6.76
CA GLY A 153 4.74 -4.01 -5.36
C GLY A 153 4.91 -5.52 -5.20
N LEU A 154 4.11 -6.32 -5.92
CA LEU A 154 4.24 -7.78 -5.95
C LEU A 154 5.56 -8.23 -6.57
N ILE A 155 6.02 -7.59 -7.65
CA ILE A 155 7.31 -7.87 -8.28
C ILE A 155 8.46 -7.58 -7.31
N ILE A 156 8.46 -6.41 -6.66
CA ILE A 156 9.48 -6.05 -5.66
C ILE A 156 9.48 -7.08 -4.51
N TRP A 157 8.31 -7.49 -4.05
CA TRP A 157 8.18 -8.52 -3.01
C TRP A 157 8.66 -9.91 -3.48
N TYR A 158 8.41 -10.27 -4.73
CA TYR A 158 8.90 -11.52 -5.31
C TYR A 158 10.42 -11.53 -5.43
N ILE A 159 11.02 -10.48 -6.01
CA ILE A 159 12.48 -10.34 -6.14
C ILE A 159 13.17 -10.35 -4.77
N ARG A 160 12.52 -9.81 -3.73
CA ARG A 160 13.02 -9.90 -2.35
C ARG A 160 13.24 -11.35 -1.92
N LYS A 161 12.33 -12.28 -2.24
CA LYS A 161 12.46 -13.70 -1.82
C LYS A 161 13.70 -14.35 -2.41
N ASP A 162 14.00 -14.08 -3.68
CA ASP A 162 15.16 -14.66 -4.35
C ASP A 162 16.49 -14.09 -3.83
N PHE A 163 16.50 -12.85 -3.35
CA PHE A 163 17.67 -12.21 -2.75
C PHE A 163 17.87 -12.57 -1.26
N PHE A 164 16.90 -13.23 -0.62
CA PHE A 164 16.94 -13.68 0.79
C PHE A 164 17.32 -15.16 0.95
N PHE A 165 17.66 -15.87 -0.14
CA PHE A 165 18.33 -17.17 -0.05
C PHE A 165 19.72 -16.97 0.56
N PHE A 166 19.79 -17.05 1.89
CA PHE A 166 21.05 -17.03 2.63
C PHE A 166 21.88 -18.28 2.28
N PRO A 167 23.20 -18.14 2.07
CA PRO A 167 24.16 -19.24 2.05
C PRO A 167 24.47 -19.76 3.48
N ASN A 168 23.55 -19.64 4.44
CA ASN A 168 23.71 -20.19 5.79
C ASN A 168 22.35 -20.58 6.38
N GLY A 169 22.04 -21.87 6.26
CA GLY A 169 20.78 -22.48 6.66
C GLY A 169 20.59 -22.55 8.17
N LYS A 170 19.98 -21.52 8.76
CA LYS A 170 19.25 -21.64 10.03
C LYS A 170 17.97 -20.84 9.97
N CYS A 171 16.95 -21.45 9.39
CA CYS A 171 15.57 -21.01 9.54
C CYS A 171 15.01 -21.68 10.80
N SER A 172 15.18 -21.04 11.96
CA SER A 172 14.40 -21.36 13.16
C SER A 172 13.37 -20.25 13.32
N VAL A 173 12.20 -20.44 12.72
CA VAL A 173 10.99 -19.72 13.10
C VAL A 173 10.37 -20.54 14.22
N ARG A 174 10.71 -20.24 15.48
CA ARG A 174 9.79 -20.54 16.58
C ARG A 174 8.70 -19.49 16.51
N ILE A 175 7.51 -19.94 16.14
CA ILE A 175 6.26 -19.31 16.57
C ILE A 175 6.08 -19.69 18.04
#